data_AF-A0A925FCV3-F1
#
_entry.id   AF-A0A925FCV3-F1
#
_cell.length_a   1.000
_cell.length_b   1.000
_cell.length_c   1.000
_cell.angle_alpha   90.00
_cell.angle_beta   90.00
_cell.angle_gamma   90.00
#
_symmetry.space_group_name_H-M   'P 1'
#
loop_
_entity.id
_entity.type
_entity.pdbx_description
1 polymer ?
#
loop_
_entity_poly.entity_id
_entity_poly.type
_entity_poly.pdbx_seq_one_letter_code
_entity_poly.pdbx_strand_id
1 'polypeptide(L)'
;MNVFHACHPLDVRQYDTQRLRDAFLVENLMEPYRIHATYAHYDRFIVGGAVPVDAPLELESYPEILKADYFLERRELGVIHVGGGPGTVLADGESFDLEKLDGLYVGKGTKLVAFVSRNPDDPARFFLASAPAHATHPNVRLTAAEATPVAMGAVETANQRTIYKYIHAEGLASCQLVMGLTV
;
A
#
# COMPACT_ATOMS: atom_id res chain seq x y z
N MET A 1 4.34 -10.18 10.51
CA MET A 1 4.09 -8.73 10.41
C MET A 1 4.83 -8.03 11.54
N ASN A 2 5.59 -6.98 11.26
CA ASN A 2 6.19 -6.15 12.31
C ASN A 2 5.10 -5.28 12.98
N VAL A 3 5.28 -4.89 14.24
CA VAL A 3 4.31 -4.07 14.98
C VAL A 3 4.95 -2.80 15.51
N PHE A 4 4.43 -1.66 15.10
CA PHE A 4 4.80 -0.34 15.62
C PHE A 4 3.76 0.13 16.62
N HIS A 5 4.22 0.38 17.85
CA HIS A 5 3.38 0.93 18.91
C HIS A 5 3.30 2.45 18.81
N ALA A 6 2.16 3.01 19.20
CA ALA A 6 2.00 4.45 19.27
C ALA A 6 2.87 5.01 20.41
N CYS A 7 3.60 6.09 20.11
CA CYS A 7 4.47 6.77 21.06
C CYS A 7 3.89 8.14 21.42
N HIS A 8 3.99 8.52 22.71
CA HIS A 8 3.63 9.87 23.14
C HIS A 8 4.73 10.87 22.73
N PRO A 9 4.41 12.11 22.30
CA PRO A 9 5.42 13.07 21.86
C PRO A 9 6.50 13.38 22.90
N LEU A 10 6.16 13.34 24.19
CA LEU A 10 7.14 13.53 25.28
C LEU A 10 8.13 12.37 25.40
N ASP A 11 7.74 11.15 25.01
CA ASP A 11 8.63 9.99 24.97
C ASP A 11 9.58 10.10 23.78
N VAL A 12 9.02 10.41 22.59
CA VAL A 12 9.78 10.54 21.34
C VAL A 12 10.88 11.60 21.46
N ARG A 13 10.62 12.67 22.22
CA ARG A 13 11.62 13.72 22.50
C ARG A 13 12.89 13.20 23.16
N GLN A 14 12.82 12.07 23.87
CA GLN A 14 13.96 11.44 24.57
C GLN A 14 14.62 10.34 23.74
N TYR A 15 14.12 10.02 22.54
CA TYR A 15 14.65 8.92 21.74
C TYR A 15 15.98 9.31 21.10
N ASP A 16 16.94 8.40 21.15
CA ASP A 16 18.14 8.49 20.33
C ASP A 16 17.85 8.09 18.86
N THR A 17 18.85 8.24 18.00
CA THR A 17 18.75 7.93 16.57
C THR A 17 18.31 6.49 16.30
N GLN A 18 18.84 5.52 17.05
CA GLN A 18 18.51 4.11 16.83
C GLN A 18 17.07 3.84 17.23
N ARG A 19 16.66 4.34 18.39
CA ARG A 19 15.30 4.18 18.90
C ARG A 19 14.26 4.82 17.98
N LEU A 20 14.57 5.96 17.36
CA LEU A 20 13.71 6.58 16.34
C LEU A 20 13.54 5.64 15.12
N ARG A 21 14.62 5.02 14.63
CA ARG A 21 14.53 4.06 13.53
C ARG A 21 13.71 2.83 13.91
N ASP A 22 13.98 2.24 15.07
CA ASP A 22 13.28 1.05 15.55
C ASP A 22 11.76 1.28 15.68
N ALA A 23 11.35 2.50 16.04
CA ALA A 23 9.95 2.85 16.26
C ALA A 23 9.21 3.30 14.99
N PHE A 24 9.91 3.88 14.00
CA PHE A 24 9.26 4.60 12.88
C PHE A 24 9.74 4.21 11.48
N LEU A 25 10.88 3.51 11.35
CA LEU A 25 11.43 3.14 10.05
C LEU A 25 11.09 1.69 9.70
N VAL A 26 10.36 1.51 8.61
CA VAL A 26 10.21 0.17 8.00
C VAL A 26 11.36 -0.04 7.02
N GLU A 27 12.27 -0.95 7.35
CA GLU A 27 13.35 -1.38 6.48
C GLU A 27 12.87 -2.48 5.52
N ASN A 28 13.52 -2.59 4.35
CA ASN A 28 13.33 -3.69 3.39
C ASN A 28 11.89 -3.89 2.88
N LEU A 29 11.07 -2.83 2.84
CA LEU A 29 9.66 -2.90 2.43
C LEU A 29 9.44 -3.58 1.06
N MET A 30 10.39 -3.43 0.13
CA MET A 30 10.32 -3.93 -1.25
C MET A 30 11.35 -5.03 -1.52
N GLU A 31 11.39 -6.04 -0.65
CA GLU A 31 12.25 -7.22 -0.82
C GLU A 31 11.64 -8.21 -1.84
N PRO A 32 12.40 -8.68 -2.84
CA PRO A 32 11.95 -9.72 -3.78
C PRO A 32 11.43 -10.98 -3.07
N TYR A 33 10.44 -11.63 -3.69
CA TYR A 33 9.80 -12.89 -3.24
C TYR A 33 9.00 -12.78 -1.94
N ARG A 34 8.74 -11.57 -1.43
CA ARG A 34 8.06 -11.37 -0.14
C ARG A 34 6.94 -10.35 -0.21
N ILE A 35 5.97 -10.56 0.67
CA ILE A 35 5.08 -9.51 1.15
C ILE A 35 5.59 -9.09 2.53
N HIS A 36 6.04 -7.84 2.62
CA HIS A 36 6.31 -7.19 3.90
C HIS A 36 5.07 -6.44 4.34
N ALA A 37 4.75 -6.56 5.63
CA ALA A 37 3.66 -5.83 6.25
C ALA A 37 4.08 -5.41 7.67
N THR A 38 3.74 -4.16 8.00
CA THR A 38 3.95 -3.55 9.32
C THR A 38 2.64 -2.96 9.81
N TYR A 39 2.20 -3.41 10.98
CA TYR A 39 1.01 -2.92 11.67
C TYR A 39 1.39 -1.77 12.60
N ALA A 40 0.92 -0.56 12.30
CA ALA A 40 1.06 0.59 13.17
C ALA A 40 -0.19 0.74 14.06
N HIS A 41 0.01 0.93 15.36
CA HIS A 41 -1.08 1.25 16.30
C HIS A 41 -1.71 2.62 16.04
N TYR A 42 -1.08 3.47 15.23
CA TYR A 42 -1.68 4.67 14.67
C TYR A 42 -2.80 4.28 13.71
N ASP A 43 -4.05 4.45 14.16
CA ASP A 43 -5.28 4.10 13.44
C ASP A 43 -5.36 2.65 12.96
N ARG A 44 -4.53 1.77 13.56
CA ARG A 44 -4.40 0.36 13.15
C ARG A 44 -4.01 0.25 11.67
N PHE A 45 -3.26 1.22 11.16
CA PHE A 45 -2.84 1.24 9.76
C PHE A 45 -1.84 0.13 9.47
N ILE A 46 -1.94 -0.50 8.30
CA ILE A 46 -0.94 -1.46 7.83
C ILE A 46 -0.28 -0.86 6.60
N VAL A 47 1.03 -0.77 6.62
CA VAL A 47 1.86 -0.44 5.45
C VAL A 47 2.62 -1.68 5.02
N GLY A 48 2.75 -1.88 3.72
CA GLY A 48 3.43 -3.05 3.18
C GLY A 48 4.02 -2.83 1.81
N GLY A 49 4.74 -3.85 1.36
CA GLY A 49 5.24 -3.96 0.00
C GLY A 49 5.19 -5.41 -0.45
N ALA A 50 4.80 -5.63 -1.70
CA ALA A 50 4.83 -6.95 -2.33
C ALA A 50 5.69 -6.89 -3.59
N VAL A 51 6.66 -7.79 -3.69
CA VAL A 51 7.53 -7.92 -4.87
C VAL A 51 7.50 -9.36 -5.36
N PRO A 52 6.46 -9.76 -6.11
CA PRO A 52 6.41 -11.08 -6.74
C PRO A 52 7.49 -11.18 -7.82
N VAL A 53 8.12 -12.34 -7.97
CA VAL A 53 9.19 -12.53 -8.97
C VAL A 53 8.77 -13.59 -9.98
N ASP A 54 8.87 -14.86 -9.60
CA ASP A 54 8.55 -16.02 -10.45
C ASP A 54 7.27 -16.76 -10.02
N ALA A 55 6.72 -16.44 -8.85
CA ALA A 55 5.48 -16.99 -8.33
C ALA A 55 4.56 -15.89 -7.76
N PRO A 56 3.22 -16.10 -7.79
CA PRO A 56 2.28 -15.23 -7.10
C PRO A 56 2.56 -15.15 -5.60
N LEU A 57 2.43 -13.96 -5.04
CA LEU A 57 2.46 -13.76 -3.59
C LEU A 57 1.05 -13.49 -3.08
N GLU A 58 0.52 -14.39 -2.27
CA GLU A 58 -0.80 -14.26 -1.65
C GLU A 58 -0.74 -13.45 -0.35
N LEU A 59 -1.70 -12.54 -0.16
CA LEU A 59 -1.82 -11.73 1.04
C LEU A 59 -2.40 -12.55 2.20
N GLU A 60 -1.54 -12.89 3.16
CA GLU A 60 -1.91 -13.68 4.34
C GLU A 60 -2.92 -12.95 5.25
N SER A 61 -3.71 -13.72 6.00
CA SER A 61 -4.72 -13.18 6.93
C SER A 61 -4.16 -12.66 8.26
N TYR A 62 -2.92 -13.02 8.62
CA TYR A 62 -2.26 -12.67 9.89
C TYR A 62 -3.17 -12.83 11.13
N PRO A 63 -3.67 -14.05 11.41
CA PRO A 63 -4.74 -14.28 12.40
C PRO A 63 -4.34 -13.88 13.82
N GLU A 64 -3.06 -13.93 14.16
CA GLU A 64 -2.58 -13.52 15.49
C GLU A 64 -2.73 -12.02 15.76
N ILE A 65 -2.70 -11.18 14.72
CA ILE A 65 -2.79 -9.72 14.86
C ILE A 65 -4.19 -9.24 14.49
N LEU A 66 -4.76 -9.75 13.39
CA LEU A 66 -6.02 -9.23 12.86
C LEU A 66 -7.26 -9.93 13.44
N LYS A 67 -7.12 -11.16 13.96
CA LYS A 67 -8.23 -11.97 14.50
C LYS A 67 -9.43 -12.01 13.54
N ALA A 68 -9.12 -12.30 12.27
CA ALA A 68 -10.05 -12.37 11.14
C ALA A 68 -9.71 -13.59 10.28
N ASP A 69 -10.68 -14.09 9.52
CA ASP A 69 -10.52 -15.29 8.68
C ASP A 69 -9.65 -14.99 7.43
N TYR A 70 -9.76 -13.77 6.89
CA TYR A 70 -8.99 -13.27 5.75
C TYR A 70 -8.68 -11.77 5.90
N PHE A 71 -7.66 -11.30 5.19
CA PHE A 71 -7.06 -9.98 5.44
C PHE A 71 -8.07 -8.81 5.33
N LEU A 72 -8.96 -8.84 4.33
CA LEU A 72 -9.93 -7.77 4.06
C LEU A 72 -11.33 -8.02 4.62
N GLU A 73 -11.51 -8.93 5.57
CA GLU A 73 -12.82 -9.18 6.19
C GLU A 73 -13.42 -7.90 6.79
N ARG A 74 -12.56 -7.05 7.36
CA ARG A 74 -12.93 -5.79 8.03
C ARG A 74 -11.99 -4.65 7.68
N ARG A 75 -11.36 -4.71 6.50
CA ARG A 75 -10.34 -3.76 6.04
C ARG A 75 -10.53 -3.43 4.57
N GLU A 76 -9.99 -2.29 4.17
CA GLU A 76 -9.77 -1.91 2.78
C GLU A 76 -8.27 -1.86 2.49
N LEU A 77 -7.91 -2.00 1.22
CA LEU A 77 -6.52 -1.99 0.76
C LEU A 77 -6.38 -1.08 -0.46
N GLY A 78 -5.43 -0.18 -0.41
CA GLY A 78 -4.91 0.53 -1.56
C GLY A 78 -3.58 -0.05 -1.99
N VAL A 79 -3.41 -0.19 -3.30
CA VAL A 79 -2.21 -0.70 -3.95
C VAL A 79 -1.74 0.35 -4.94
N ILE A 80 -0.45 0.67 -4.94
CA ILE A 80 0.18 1.48 -6.00
C ILE A 80 1.38 0.72 -6.54
N HIS A 81 1.49 0.60 -7.86
CA HIS A 81 2.66 0.02 -8.50
C HIS A 81 3.78 1.07 -8.61
N VAL A 82 4.87 0.88 -7.87
CA VAL A 82 5.92 1.91 -7.67
C VAL A 82 7.20 1.69 -8.47
N GLY A 83 7.38 0.53 -9.08
CA GLY A 83 8.57 0.25 -9.91
C GLY A 83 8.66 -1.19 -10.37
N GLY A 84 9.64 -1.48 -11.23
CA GLY A 84 9.71 -2.73 -11.98
C GLY A 84 8.89 -2.69 -13.27
N GLY A 85 8.78 -3.84 -13.92
CA GLY A 85 7.90 -4.06 -15.06
C GLY A 85 6.44 -4.26 -14.64
N PRO A 86 5.52 -4.38 -15.59
CA PRO A 86 4.09 -4.46 -15.29
C PRO A 86 3.75 -5.71 -14.48
N GLY A 87 2.68 -5.62 -13.71
CA GLY A 87 2.21 -6.72 -12.88
C GLY A 87 0.69 -6.78 -12.79
N THR A 88 0.20 -7.83 -12.15
CA THR A 88 -1.22 -8.10 -12.02
C THR A 88 -1.56 -8.31 -10.55
N VAL A 89 -2.65 -7.69 -10.08
CA VAL A 89 -3.26 -7.98 -8.79
C VAL A 89 -4.50 -8.84 -9.02
N LEU A 90 -4.55 -10.00 -8.39
CA LEU A 90 -5.70 -10.91 -8.39
C LEU A 90 -6.56 -10.62 -7.16
N ALA A 91 -7.86 -10.47 -7.32
CA ALA A 91 -8.82 -10.25 -6.22
C ALA A 91 -10.09 -11.08 -6.45
N ASP A 92 -10.30 -12.14 -5.65
CA ASP A 92 -11.44 -13.06 -5.76
C ASP A 92 -11.76 -13.54 -7.19
N GLY A 93 -10.71 -13.84 -7.97
CA GLY A 93 -10.82 -14.31 -9.36
C GLY A 93 -10.89 -13.21 -10.42
N GLU A 94 -10.99 -11.94 -10.02
CA GLU A 94 -10.79 -10.79 -10.90
C GLU A 94 -9.29 -10.49 -11.05
N SER A 95 -8.88 -10.06 -12.24
CA SER A 95 -7.49 -9.71 -12.56
C SER A 95 -7.38 -8.25 -12.94
N PHE A 96 -6.52 -7.52 -12.23
CA PHE A 96 -6.24 -6.12 -12.47
C PHE A 96 -4.80 -5.95 -12.94
N ASP A 97 -4.62 -5.56 -14.19
CA ASP A 97 -3.31 -5.26 -14.76
C ASP A 97 -2.88 -3.84 -14.41
N LEU A 98 -1.73 -3.69 -13.77
CA LEU A 98 -1.19 -2.40 -13.35
C LEU A 98 0.12 -2.15 -14.10
N GLU A 99 0.18 -0.98 -14.74
CA GLU A 99 1.43 -0.39 -15.19
C GLU A 99 2.08 0.41 -14.05
N LYS A 100 3.35 0.78 -14.20
CA LYS A 100 4.02 1.61 -13.20
C LYS A 100 3.25 2.93 -13.03
N LEU A 101 3.04 3.31 -11.77
CA LEU A 101 2.19 4.44 -11.33
C LEU A 101 0.68 4.18 -11.41
N ASP A 102 0.21 2.98 -11.77
CA ASP A 102 -1.22 2.68 -11.60
C ASP A 102 -1.55 2.37 -10.14
N GLY A 103 -2.80 2.66 -9.77
CA GLY A 103 -3.37 2.37 -8.46
C GLY A 103 -4.53 1.38 -8.55
N LEU A 104 -4.78 0.69 -7.45
CA LEU A 104 -5.94 -0.19 -7.28
C LEU A 104 -6.49 -0.04 -5.86
N TYR A 105 -7.79 0.15 -5.75
CA TYR A 105 -8.52 -0.01 -4.50
C TYR A 105 -9.14 -1.41 -4.45
N VAL A 106 -8.93 -2.11 -3.32
CA VAL A 106 -9.54 -3.41 -3.02
C VAL A 106 -10.39 -3.27 -1.76
N GLY A 107 -11.69 -3.45 -1.93
CA GLY A 107 -12.68 -3.20 -0.91
C GLY A 107 -12.79 -4.32 0.11
N LYS A 108 -13.41 -3.95 1.24
CA LYS A 108 -13.81 -4.87 2.30
C LYS A 108 -14.63 -6.04 1.76
N GLY A 109 -14.26 -7.24 2.18
CA GLY A 109 -14.95 -8.49 1.88
C GLY A 109 -14.25 -9.32 0.81
N THR A 110 -13.25 -8.76 0.13
CA THR A 110 -12.40 -9.51 -0.82
C THR A 110 -11.58 -10.56 -0.05
N LYS A 111 -11.72 -11.84 -0.39
CA LYS A 111 -11.12 -12.94 0.39
C LYS A 111 -9.69 -13.24 0.01
N LEU A 112 -9.43 -13.39 -1.29
CA LEU A 112 -8.13 -13.74 -1.83
C LEU A 112 -7.58 -12.53 -2.59
N VAL A 113 -6.40 -12.07 -2.16
CA VAL A 113 -5.61 -11.07 -2.89
C VAL A 113 -4.24 -11.64 -3.17
N ALA A 114 -3.79 -11.61 -4.42
CA ALA A 114 -2.45 -12.06 -4.79
C ALA A 114 -1.79 -11.10 -5.77
N PHE A 115 -0.46 -11.01 -5.71
CA PHE A 115 0.36 -10.13 -6.54
C PHE A 115 1.21 -10.96 -7.48
N VAL A 116 1.28 -10.55 -8.75
CA VAL A 116 2.01 -11.27 -9.81
C VAL A 116 2.84 -10.28 -10.62
N SER A 117 4.07 -10.67 -10.95
CA SER A 117 4.91 -9.96 -11.93
C SER A 117 4.75 -10.59 -13.30
N ARG A 118 4.70 -9.78 -14.37
CA ARG A 118 4.69 -10.30 -15.75
C ARG A 118 6.06 -10.76 -16.22
N ASN A 119 7.13 -10.22 -15.64
CA ASN A 119 8.50 -10.56 -15.96
C ASN A 119 9.32 -10.76 -14.67
N PRO A 120 9.87 -11.96 -14.39
CA PRO A 120 10.70 -12.20 -13.22
C PRO A 120 12.03 -11.44 -13.25
N ASP A 121 12.54 -11.08 -14.43
CA ASP A 121 13.79 -10.31 -14.58
C ASP A 121 13.59 -8.81 -14.28
N ASP A 122 12.34 -8.34 -14.26
CA ASP A 122 11.96 -6.97 -13.93
C ASP A 122 10.68 -6.97 -13.08
N PRO A 123 10.76 -7.43 -11.82
CA PRO A 123 9.58 -7.73 -11.00
C PRO A 123 8.84 -6.45 -10.59
N ALA A 124 7.52 -6.50 -10.71
CA ALA A 124 6.61 -5.46 -10.24
C ALA A 124 6.76 -5.25 -8.73
N ARG A 125 6.71 -3.99 -8.31
CA ARG A 125 6.76 -3.57 -6.91
C ARG A 125 5.47 -2.88 -6.55
N PHE A 126 4.73 -3.46 -5.62
CA PHE A 126 3.44 -2.98 -5.17
C PHE A 126 3.57 -2.41 -3.76
N PHE A 127 3.32 -1.11 -3.60
CA PHE A 127 3.16 -0.48 -2.29
C PHE A 127 1.74 -0.72 -1.79
N LEU A 128 1.63 -1.13 -0.53
CA LEU A 128 0.38 -1.53 0.10
C LEU A 128 0.07 -0.61 1.28
N ALA A 129 -1.18 -0.17 1.37
CA ALA A 129 -1.70 0.58 2.50
C ALA A 129 -3.10 0.07 2.85
N SER A 130 -3.33 -0.30 4.11
CA SER A 130 -4.61 -0.82 4.55
C SER A 130 -5.07 -0.17 5.85
N ALA A 131 -6.35 0.16 5.88
CA ALA A 131 -7.05 0.67 7.05
C ALA A 131 -8.28 -0.21 7.36
N PRO A 132 -8.79 -0.20 8.61
CA PRO A 132 -10.10 -0.77 8.91
C PRO A 132 -11.19 -0.18 8.02
N ALA A 133 -12.18 -0.99 7.64
CA ALA A 133 -13.29 -0.56 6.81
C ALA A 133 -14.62 -1.08 7.36
N HIS A 134 -15.67 -0.27 7.21
CA HIS A 134 -17.00 -0.58 7.73
C HIS A 134 -18.05 -0.75 6.62
N ALA A 135 -17.84 -0.08 5.49
CA ALA A 135 -18.60 -0.26 4.26
C ALA A 135 -17.77 -1.03 3.22
N THR A 136 -18.45 -1.65 2.27
CA THR A 136 -17.82 -2.23 1.09
C THR A 136 -17.95 -1.26 -0.08
N HIS A 137 -16.82 -0.96 -0.72
CA HIS A 137 -16.73 -0.27 -2.00
C HIS A 137 -16.18 -1.24 -3.05
N PRO A 138 -16.51 -1.06 -4.34
CA PRO A 138 -16.07 -1.98 -5.39
C PRO A 138 -14.55 -1.95 -5.56
N ASN A 139 -13.99 -3.07 -6.01
CA ASN A 139 -12.59 -3.13 -6.44
C ASN A 139 -12.44 -2.33 -7.73
N VAL A 140 -11.56 -1.34 -7.76
CA VAL A 140 -11.43 -0.43 -8.91
C VAL A 140 -9.98 -0.05 -9.13
N ARG A 141 -9.49 -0.27 -10.35
CA ARG A 141 -8.20 0.20 -10.84
C ARG A 141 -8.30 1.64 -11.34
N LEU A 142 -7.27 2.44 -11.11
CA LEU A 142 -7.11 3.77 -11.66
C LEU A 142 -5.73 3.89 -12.30
N THR A 143 -5.68 4.30 -13.56
CA THR A 143 -4.40 4.53 -14.24
C THR A 143 -3.73 5.81 -13.76
N ALA A 144 -2.42 5.93 -13.97
CA ALA A 144 -1.69 7.16 -13.68
C ALA A 144 -2.27 8.41 -14.38
N ALA A 145 -2.82 8.25 -15.59
CA ALA A 145 -3.44 9.33 -16.36
C ALA A 145 -4.79 9.77 -15.76
N GLU A 146 -5.55 8.83 -15.20
CA GLU A 146 -6.84 9.10 -14.54
C GLU A 146 -6.67 9.67 -13.13
N ALA A 147 -5.49 9.48 -12.50
CA ALA A 147 -5.14 9.99 -11.17
C ALA A 147 -4.94 11.51 -11.08
N THR A 148 -5.46 12.28 -12.05
CA THR A 148 -5.48 13.75 -12.11
C THR A 148 -4.12 14.38 -11.74
N PRO A 149 -3.05 14.11 -12.50
CA PRO A 149 -1.70 14.57 -12.15
C PRO A 149 -1.61 16.10 -12.12
N VAL A 150 -1.11 16.65 -11.01
CA VAL A 150 -0.95 18.11 -10.82
C VAL A 150 0.52 18.46 -10.65
N ALA A 151 1.08 19.20 -11.61
CA ALA A 151 2.41 19.78 -11.51
C ALA A 151 2.38 21.02 -10.60
N MET A 152 3.28 21.07 -9.61
CA MET A 152 3.37 22.19 -8.67
C MET A 152 4.81 22.43 -8.20
N GLY A 153 5.02 23.61 -7.61
CA GLY A 153 6.32 24.01 -7.10
C GLY A 153 7.27 24.47 -8.21
N ALA A 154 8.52 24.70 -7.83
CA ALA A 154 9.55 25.21 -8.72
C ALA A 154 10.93 24.68 -8.30
N VAL A 155 11.87 24.70 -9.23
CA VAL A 155 13.26 24.24 -8.99
C VAL A 155 13.94 25.15 -7.97
N GLU A 156 13.68 26.46 -8.06
CA GLU A 156 14.24 27.50 -7.21
C GLU A 156 13.88 27.30 -5.73
N THR A 157 12.73 26.67 -5.46
CA THR A 157 12.26 26.34 -4.11
C THR A 157 12.47 24.86 -3.75
N ALA A 158 13.24 24.13 -4.56
CA ALA A 158 13.56 22.71 -4.40
C ALA A 158 12.33 21.83 -4.13
N ASN A 159 11.20 22.15 -4.76
CA ASN A 159 9.93 21.46 -4.52
C ASN A 159 9.09 21.24 -5.80
N GLN A 160 9.72 21.34 -6.97
CA GLN A 160 9.09 20.94 -8.24
C GLN A 160 8.71 19.46 -8.17
N ARG A 161 7.43 19.17 -8.39
CA ARG A 161 6.87 17.81 -8.28
C ARG A 161 5.56 17.65 -9.03
N THR A 162 5.19 16.41 -9.28
CA THR A 162 3.87 16.02 -9.79
C THR A 162 3.15 15.18 -8.76
N ILE A 163 1.93 15.58 -8.39
CA ILE A 163 1.09 14.85 -7.45
C ILE A 163 0.04 14.07 -8.22
N TYR A 164 0.01 12.75 -8.02
CA TYR A 164 -1.02 11.83 -8.50
C TYR A 164 -1.95 11.49 -7.33
N LYS A 165 -3.26 11.65 -7.51
CA LYS A 165 -4.27 11.41 -6.48
C LYS A 165 -5.09 10.19 -6.89
N TYR A 166 -5.07 9.13 -6.08
CA TYR A 166 -5.76 7.87 -6.41
C TYR A 166 -6.99 7.68 -5.53
N ILE A 167 -6.79 7.54 -4.22
CA ILE A 167 -7.87 7.32 -3.25
C ILE A 167 -8.12 8.65 -2.54
N HIS A 168 -9.24 9.30 -2.88
CA HIS A 168 -9.69 10.57 -2.32
C HIS A 168 -11.17 10.80 -2.68
N ALA A 169 -11.78 11.86 -2.14
CA ALA A 169 -13.22 12.12 -2.28
C ALA A 169 -13.75 12.22 -3.74
N GLU A 170 -12.91 12.62 -4.70
CA GLU A 170 -13.27 12.76 -6.12
C GLU A 170 -12.63 11.67 -7.00
N GLY A 171 -11.88 10.75 -6.38
CA GLY A 171 -11.19 9.64 -7.05
C GLY A 171 -11.81 8.30 -6.67
N LEU A 172 -10.97 7.32 -6.31
CA LEU A 172 -11.44 6.05 -5.79
C LEU A 172 -12.09 6.23 -4.40
N ALA A 173 -13.32 5.75 -4.26
CA ALA A 173 -14.05 5.79 -3.00
C ALA A 173 -13.46 4.81 -1.97
N SER A 174 -13.44 5.22 -0.71
CA SER A 174 -12.94 4.44 0.43
C SER A 174 -13.73 4.79 1.70
N CYS A 175 -13.56 3.99 2.76
CA CYS A 175 -14.07 4.32 4.09
C CYS A 175 -13.27 5.46 4.73
N GLN A 176 -11.93 5.34 4.73
CA GLN A 176 -11.05 6.31 5.37
C GLN A 176 -9.66 6.42 4.72
N LEU A 177 -9.26 5.42 3.93
CA LEU A 177 -7.97 5.43 3.27
C LEU A 177 -7.87 6.59 2.26
N VAL A 178 -6.78 7.35 2.31
CA VAL A 178 -6.44 8.38 1.32
C VAL A 178 -5.03 8.11 0.82
N MET A 179 -4.86 8.07 -0.50
CA MET A 179 -3.57 7.74 -1.11
C MET A 179 -3.27 8.58 -2.34
N GLY A 180 -2.02 8.97 -2.43
CA GLY A 180 -1.43 9.64 -3.57
C GLY A 180 0.02 9.20 -3.76
N LEU A 181 0.57 9.50 -4.93
CA LEU A 181 1.98 9.34 -5.23
C LEU A 181 2.53 10.69 -5.68
N THR A 182 3.72 11.06 -5.20
CA THR A 182 4.39 12.30 -5.60
C THR A 182 5.74 11.95 -6.20
N VAL A 183 6.00 12.43 -7.43
CA VAL A 183 7.28 12.31 -8.13
C VAL A 183 7.93 13.67 -8.24
#